data_AF-A0A928PH21-F1
#
_entry.id   AF-A0A928PH21-F1
#
_cell.length_a   1.000
_cell.length_b   1.000
_cell.length_c   1.000
_cell.angle_alpha   90.00
_cell.angle_beta   90.00
_cell.angle_gamma   90.00
#
_symmetry.space_group_name_H-M   'P 1'
#
loop_
_entity.id
_entity.type
_entity.pdbx_description
1 polymer ?
#
loop_
_entity_poly.entity_id
_entity_poly.type
_entity_poly.pdbx_seq_one_letter_code
_entity_poly.pdbx_strand_id
1 'polypeptide(L)'
;MKNTLKYGIIILIIVTLIPFASGIKGLSITPKASDNKSGIIKSNEKVTDNKDNSEEKLSAEEIEIILAKVMEHITESAHTETKKAMIAICKSNYIYMKEQGETNFDIDISKYSDDFLDELINLYKDNEYSITYKGSLVPIPMVPQNGGYTSTSDEYPYIKPIASPWDTFSRTYIRDAIYPCGVSIYGIGYLCENGMTYKEALLWYLPDFDIN
;
A
#
# COMPACT_ATOMS: atom_id res chain seq x y z
N MET A 1 64.85 -19.24 12.12
CA MET A 1 63.91 -18.11 12.26
C MET A 1 62.76 -18.28 11.27
N LYS A 2 61.52 -18.28 11.81
CA LYS A 2 60.21 -18.24 11.15
C LYS A 2 59.77 -19.46 10.33
N ASN A 3 59.13 -20.39 11.05
CA ASN A 3 58.06 -21.26 10.56
C ASN A 3 56.81 -20.41 10.29
N THR A 4 56.15 -20.60 9.14
CA THR A 4 54.71 -20.34 9.00
C THR A 4 54.05 -21.52 8.31
N LEU A 5 53.30 -22.23 9.15
CA LEU A 5 52.58 -23.45 8.92
C LEU A 5 51.28 -23.10 8.17
N LYS A 6 51.13 -23.60 6.94
CA LYS A 6 49.87 -23.52 6.17
C LYS A 6 48.91 -24.59 6.71
N TYR A 7 48.10 -24.24 7.71
CA TYR A 7 46.96 -25.04 8.10
C TYR A 7 45.79 -24.76 7.15
N GLY A 8 45.43 -25.79 6.37
CA GLY A 8 44.15 -25.84 5.66
C GLY A 8 43.03 -25.94 6.68
N ILE A 9 42.13 -24.95 6.66
CA ILE A 9 40.91 -24.94 7.46
C ILE A 9 39.80 -25.54 6.60
N ILE A 10 39.26 -26.64 7.10
CA ILE A 10 38.01 -27.28 6.70
C ILE A 10 36.88 -26.27 6.89
N ILE A 11 36.20 -25.86 5.81
CA ILE A 11 34.97 -25.08 5.91
C ILE A 11 33.79 -26.05 6.07
N LEU A 12 33.29 -26.12 7.30
CA LEU A 12 32.01 -26.71 7.66
C LEU A 12 30.93 -25.67 7.30
N ILE A 13 30.07 -25.95 6.32
CA ILE A 13 28.91 -25.10 6.02
C ILE A 13 27.83 -25.39 7.07
N ILE A 14 27.73 -24.53 8.08
CA ILE A 14 26.56 -24.47 8.96
C ILE A 14 25.56 -23.52 8.30
N VAL A 15 24.48 -24.08 7.80
CA VAL A 15 23.28 -23.31 7.41
C VAL A 15 22.57 -22.91 8.70
N THR A 16 22.62 -21.63 9.05
CA THR A 16 21.70 -21.05 10.03
C THR A 16 20.94 -19.91 9.38
N LEU A 17 19.64 -20.14 9.18
CA LEU A 17 18.64 -19.09 8.99
C LEU A 17 18.76 -18.08 10.14
N ILE A 18 18.83 -16.80 9.81
CA ILE A 18 18.57 -15.72 10.75
C ILE A 18 17.43 -14.86 10.17
N PRO A 19 16.33 -14.66 10.92
CA PRO A 19 15.29 -13.70 10.58
C PRO A 19 15.79 -12.29 10.91
N PHE A 20 15.74 -11.36 9.95
CA PHE A 20 16.03 -9.95 10.25
C PHE A 20 14.80 -9.28 10.85
N ALA A 21 14.75 -9.29 12.19
CA ALA A 21 14.21 -8.18 12.96
C ALA A 21 15.37 -7.24 13.31
N SER A 22 15.32 -6.00 12.82
CA SER A 22 16.12 -4.84 13.24
C SER A 22 15.40 -3.61 12.65
N GLY A 23 14.81 -2.68 13.39
CA GLY A 23 15.24 -2.12 14.67
C GLY A 23 16.10 -0.88 14.41
N ILE A 24 15.48 0.26 14.07
CA ILE A 24 16.15 1.57 14.09
C ILE A 24 15.83 2.21 15.45
N LYS A 25 16.83 2.27 16.32
CA LYS A 25 16.86 3.18 17.48
C LYS A 25 17.54 4.47 17.05
N GLY A 26 16.92 5.61 17.34
CA GLY A 26 17.63 6.88 17.40
C GLY A 26 16.78 8.14 17.28
N LEU A 27 16.00 8.49 18.31
CA LEU A 27 16.06 9.86 18.85
C LEU A 27 15.54 9.89 20.30
N SER A 28 16.43 10.29 21.21
CA SER A 28 16.16 10.51 22.62
C SER A 28 15.52 11.88 22.83
N ILE A 29 14.32 11.94 23.41
CA ILE A 29 13.80 13.13 24.08
C ILE A 29 13.20 12.69 25.41
N THR A 30 13.74 13.25 26.50
CA THR A 30 13.25 13.06 27.87
C THR A 30 11.90 13.77 28.09
N PRO A 31 11.07 13.31 29.05
CA PRO A 31 9.66 13.67 29.12
C PRO A 31 9.45 15.03 29.78
N LYS A 32 8.52 15.82 29.23
CA LYS A 32 7.87 16.92 29.94
C LYS A 32 6.36 16.73 29.84
N ALA A 33 5.74 16.56 31.01
CA ALA A 33 4.31 16.34 31.18
C ALA A 33 3.48 17.56 30.75
N SER A 34 2.33 17.32 30.12
CA SER A 34 1.04 18.00 30.35
C SER A 34 0.02 17.61 29.26
N ASP A 35 -1.02 16.93 29.74
CA ASP A 35 -2.44 17.00 29.34
C ASP A 35 -2.94 16.48 27.98
N ASN A 36 -3.45 15.24 28.05
CA ASN A 36 -4.77 14.77 27.61
C ASN A 36 -5.22 14.96 26.15
N LYS A 37 -5.09 13.89 25.34
CA LYS A 37 -6.20 13.06 24.82
C LYS A 37 -5.62 11.96 23.92
N SER A 38 -5.53 10.74 24.45
CA SER A 38 -5.18 9.54 23.68
C SER A 38 -6.47 8.77 23.39
N GLY A 39 -6.83 8.65 22.11
CA GLY A 39 -7.90 7.76 21.65
C GLY A 39 -7.29 6.48 21.10
N ILE A 40 -7.04 5.50 21.96
CA ILE A 40 -6.74 4.12 21.54
C ILE A 40 -8.10 3.42 21.45
N ILE A 41 -8.57 3.14 20.24
CA ILE A 41 -9.79 2.34 20.05
C ILE A 41 -9.40 0.87 20.17
N LYS A 42 -9.83 0.22 21.26
CA LYS A 42 -9.85 -1.25 21.40
C LYS A 42 -11.30 -1.70 21.26
N SER A 43 -11.63 -2.38 20.17
CA SER A 43 -12.93 -3.02 20.00
C SER A 43 -12.91 -4.40 20.66
N ASN A 44 -13.94 -4.65 21.48
CA ASN A 44 -14.14 -5.87 22.25
C ASN A 44 -14.92 -6.89 21.40
N GLU A 45 -14.47 -8.13 21.45
CA GLU A 45 -14.99 -9.27 20.69
C GLU A 45 -16.41 -9.65 21.12
N LYS A 46 -17.31 -9.86 20.13
CA LYS A 46 -18.49 -10.71 20.33
C LYS A 46 -18.83 -11.46 19.04
N VAL A 47 -18.53 -12.75 19.06
CA VAL A 47 -18.88 -13.74 18.04
C VAL A 47 -20.39 -13.92 17.95
N THR A 48 -20.94 -13.85 16.74
CA THR A 48 -22.13 -14.61 16.34
C THR A 48 -22.06 -14.93 14.86
N ASP A 49 -22.07 -16.22 14.56
CA ASP A 49 -22.30 -16.79 13.23
C ASP A 49 -23.60 -16.27 12.62
N ASN A 50 -23.55 -15.84 11.35
CA ASN A 50 -24.56 -16.13 10.33
C ASN A 50 -23.99 -15.81 8.95
N LYS A 51 -23.84 -16.85 8.12
CA LYS A 51 -23.64 -16.72 6.67
C LYS A 51 -24.95 -16.29 6.03
N ASP A 52 -25.11 -14.99 5.82
CA ASP A 52 -25.99 -14.45 4.81
C ASP A 52 -25.12 -13.81 3.71
N ASN A 53 -25.38 -14.20 2.45
CA ASN A 53 -24.82 -13.57 1.26
C ASN A 53 -25.46 -12.18 1.04
N SER A 54 -25.28 -11.29 2.00
CA SER A 54 -25.34 -9.84 1.78
C SER A 54 -23.91 -9.37 1.63
N GLU A 55 -23.58 -8.66 0.55
CA GLU A 55 -22.33 -7.88 0.49
C GLU A 55 -22.22 -7.08 1.79
N GLU A 56 -21.30 -7.46 2.67
CA GLU A 56 -21.15 -6.82 3.96
C GLU A 56 -20.70 -5.39 3.69
N LYS A 57 -21.63 -4.44 3.88
CA LYS A 57 -21.35 -3.03 3.67
C LYS A 57 -20.33 -2.59 4.71
N LEU A 58 -19.18 -2.10 4.25
CA LEU A 58 -18.13 -1.54 5.10
C LEU A 58 -18.72 -0.47 6.04
N SER A 59 -18.36 -0.56 7.31
CA SER A 59 -18.70 0.42 8.34
C SER A 59 -17.96 1.74 8.12
N ALA A 60 -18.41 2.81 8.78
CA ALA A 60 -17.79 4.12 8.67
C ALA A 60 -16.32 4.12 9.13
N GLU A 61 -16.00 3.37 10.19
CA GLU A 61 -14.63 3.23 10.71
C GLU A 61 -13.71 2.54 9.69
N GLU A 62 -14.20 1.49 9.01
CA GLU A 62 -13.44 0.81 7.97
C GLU A 62 -13.20 1.73 6.76
N ILE A 63 -14.17 2.57 6.40
CA ILE A 63 -14.01 3.57 5.34
C ILE A 63 -12.94 4.59 5.75
N GLU A 64 -12.97 5.12 6.97
CA GLU A 64 -11.94 6.06 7.46
C GLU A 64 -10.54 5.43 7.43
N ILE A 65 -10.41 4.16 7.82
CA ILE A 65 -9.17 3.38 7.72
C ILE A 65 -8.66 3.33 6.27
N ILE A 66 -9.53 3.01 5.32
CA ILE A 66 -9.18 2.97 3.89
C ILE A 66 -8.70 4.35 3.42
N LEU A 67 -9.43 5.40 3.74
CA LEU A 67 -9.13 6.76 3.28
C LEU A 67 -7.88 7.32 3.93
N ALA A 68 -7.61 6.97 5.18
CA ALA A 68 -6.34 7.28 5.81
C ALA A 68 -5.16 6.64 5.09
N LYS A 69 -5.31 5.40 4.62
CA LYS A 69 -4.29 4.75 3.80
C LYS A 69 -4.08 5.45 2.46
N VAL A 70 -5.15 5.97 1.86
CA VAL A 70 -5.05 6.82 0.66
C VAL A 70 -4.19 8.05 0.94
N MET A 71 -4.39 8.72 2.07
CA MET A 71 -3.64 9.93 2.46
C MET A 71 -2.15 9.68 2.75
N GLU A 72 -1.73 8.43 3.02
CA GLU A 72 -0.30 8.07 3.09
C GLU A 72 0.38 8.08 1.72
N HIS A 73 -0.40 7.91 0.65
CA HIS A 73 0.11 7.75 -0.72
C HIS A 73 0.00 9.02 -1.56
N ILE A 74 -0.97 9.89 -1.27
CA ILE A 74 -1.23 11.09 -2.05
C ILE A 74 -1.48 12.32 -1.19
N THR A 75 -1.24 13.49 -1.78
CA THR A 75 -1.52 14.79 -1.16
C THR A 75 -2.92 15.30 -1.54
N GLU A 76 -3.40 16.29 -0.80
CA GLU A 76 -4.66 16.99 -1.08
C GLU A 76 -4.70 17.60 -2.49
N SER A 77 -3.54 18.02 -3.02
CA SER A 77 -3.43 18.59 -4.37
C SER A 77 -3.50 17.57 -5.51
N ALA A 78 -3.58 16.26 -5.21
CA ALA A 78 -3.65 15.24 -6.24
C ALA A 78 -4.91 15.41 -7.11
N HIS A 79 -4.81 15.08 -8.40
CA HIS A 79 -5.95 15.11 -9.30
C HIS A 79 -7.09 14.18 -8.80
N THR A 80 -8.35 14.57 -9.02
CA THR A 80 -9.52 13.81 -8.54
C THR A 80 -9.51 12.35 -9.02
N GLU A 81 -9.15 12.11 -10.27
CA GLU A 81 -9.05 10.74 -10.81
C GLU A 81 -7.90 9.94 -10.16
N THR A 82 -6.82 10.61 -9.71
CA THR A 82 -5.76 9.98 -8.90
C THR A 82 -6.30 9.57 -7.53
N LYS A 83 -7.09 10.44 -6.88
CA LYS A 83 -7.76 10.12 -5.60
C LYS A 83 -8.66 8.89 -5.76
N LYS A 84 -9.47 8.84 -6.81
CA LYS A 84 -10.32 7.68 -7.14
C LYS A 84 -9.52 6.40 -7.35
N ALA A 85 -8.42 6.46 -8.10
CA ALA A 85 -7.56 5.30 -8.32
C ALA A 85 -6.97 4.77 -7.01
N MET A 86 -6.50 5.66 -6.12
CA MET A 86 -5.96 5.27 -4.83
C MET A 86 -7.04 4.71 -3.89
N ILE A 87 -8.24 5.28 -3.88
CA ILE A 87 -9.39 4.74 -3.14
C ILE A 87 -9.68 3.31 -3.60
N ALA A 88 -9.72 3.07 -4.92
CA ALA A 88 -10.00 1.75 -5.47
C ALA A 88 -8.97 0.70 -5.02
N ILE A 89 -7.67 1.02 -5.10
CA ILE A 89 -6.60 0.11 -4.66
C ILE A 89 -6.65 -0.10 -3.15
N CYS A 90 -6.74 0.96 -2.34
CA CYS A 90 -6.72 0.85 -0.88
C CYS A 90 -7.93 0.08 -0.36
N LYS A 91 -9.12 0.30 -0.94
CA LYS A 91 -10.33 -0.45 -0.62
C LYS A 91 -10.17 -1.94 -0.97
N SER A 92 -9.67 -2.25 -2.17
CA SER A 92 -9.45 -3.64 -2.61
C SER A 92 -8.47 -4.37 -1.68
N ASN A 93 -7.34 -3.74 -1.36
CA ASN A 93 -6.35 -4.30 -0.44
C ASN A 93 -6.90 -4.46 0.98
N TYR A 94 -7.66 -3.49 1.48
CA TYR A 94 -8.29 -3.56 2.79
C TYR A 94 -9.23 -4.77 2.90
N ILE A 95 -10.12 -4.94 1.93
CA ILE A 95 -11.07 -6.06 1.91
C ILE A 95 -10.29 -7.39 1.85
N TYR A 96 -9.24 -7.46 1.04
CA TYR A 96 -8.40 -8.66 0.95
C TYR A 96 -7.78 -9.01 2.30
N MET A 97 -7.15 -8.03 2.96
CA MET A 97 -6.52 -8.20 4.27
C MET A 97 -7.54 -8.64 5.33
N LYS A 98 -8.73 -8.02 5.34
CA LYS A 98 -9.83 -8.41 6.22
C LYS A 98 -10.28 -9.85 5.98
N GLU A 99 -10.41 -10.28 4.72
CA GLU A 99 -10.74 -11.66 4.36
C GLU A 99 -9.65 -12.66 4.77
N GLN A 100 -8.39 -12.23 4.83
CA GLN A 100 -7.28 -13.02 5.38
C GLN A 100 -7.25 -13.05 6.93
N GLY A 101 -8.19 -12.36 7.60
CA GLY A 101 -8.29 -12.31 9.05
C GLY A 101 -7.43 -11.22 9.70
N GLU A 102 -6.93 -10.26 8.93
CA GLU A 102 -6.22 -9.10 9.48
C GLU A 102 -7.19 -8.09 10.07
N THR A 103 -6.95 -7.71 11.32
CA THR A 103 -7.89 -6.88 12.12
C THR A 103 -7.24 -5.64 12.72
N ASN A 104 -5.91 -5.49 12.58
CA ASN A 104 -5.18 -4.39 13.17
C ASN A 104 -4.52 -3.53 12.10
N PHE A 105 -5.15 -2.38 11.81
CA PHE A 105 -4.64 -1.40 10.86
C PHE A 105 -4.06 -0.22 11.66
N ASP A 106 -2.73 -0.17 11.78
CA ASP A 106 -2.04 0.92 12.49
C ASP A 106 -2.07 2.18 11.61
N ILE A 107 -2.91 3.15 11.99
CA ILE A 107 -3.19 4.34 11.19
C ILE A 107 -3.20 5.58 12.07
N ASP A 108 -2.45 6.59 11.65
CA ASP A 108 -2.39 7.90 12.30
C ASP A 108 -3.00 8.97 11.41
N ILE A 109 -4.31 9.18 11.56
CA ILE A 109 -5.06 10.22 10.81
C ILE A 109 -4.77 11.64 11.28
N SER A 110 -4.14 11.82 12.45
CA SER A 110 -3.93 13.14 13.06
C SER A 110 -2.98 14.04 12.25
N LYS A 111 -2.31 13.46 11.26
CA LYS A 111 -1.38 14.15 10.35
C LYS A 111 -2.07 14.84 9.18
N TYR A 112 -3.34 14.57 8.93
CA TYR A 112 -4.08 15.05 7.76
C TYR A 112 -5.19 16.03 8.15
N SER A 113 -5.57 16.90 7.21
CA SER A 113 -6.65 17.86 7.43
C SER A 113 -8.02 17.17 7.37
N ASP A 114 -8.94 17.59 8.23
CA ASP A 114 -10.34 17.13 8.21
C ASP A 114 -10.99 17.42 6.84
N ASP A 115 -10.67 18.57 6.24
CA ASP A 115 -11.17 18.96 4.90
C ASP A 115 -10.77 17.94 3.81
N PHE A 116 -9.54 17.39 3.86
CA PHE A 116 -9.09 16.41 2.88
C PHE A 116 -9.78 15.05 3.10
N LEU A 117 -9.95 14.64 4.37
CA LEU A 117 -10.70 13.43 4.70
C LEU A 117 -12.16 13.54 4.23
N ASP A 118 -12.82 14.66 4.46
CA ASP A 118 -14.20 14.92 4.02
C ASP A 118 -14.34 14.86 2.50
N GLU A 119 -13.39 15.43 1.74
CA GLU A 119 -13.35 15.30 0.28
C GLU A 119 -13.29 13.84 -0.15
N LEU A 120 -12.39 13.05 0.45
CA LEU A 120 -12.23 11.63 0.14
C LEU A 120 -13.46 10.82 0.51
N ILE A 121 -14.15 11.15 1.62
CA ILE A 121 -15.40 10.51 2.04
C ILE A 121 -16.49 10.74 0.98
N ASN A 122 -16.60 11.95 0.46
CA ASN A 122 -17.59 12.27 -0.59
C ASN A 122 -17.26 11.51 -1.88
N LEU A 123 -15.99 11.51 -2.31
CA LEU A 123 -15.55 10.72 -3.46
C LEU A 123 -15.79 9.22 -3.28
N TYR A 124 -15.61 8.70 -2.07
CA TYR A 124 -15.89 7.31 -1.74
C TYR A 124 -17.37 6.97 -1.92
N LYS A 125 -18.27 7.84 -1.43
CA LYS A 125 -19.72 7.62 -1.47
C LYS A 125 -20.33 7.75 -2.87
N ASP A 126 -19.77 8.64 -3.68
CA ASP A 126 -20.31 8.98 -5.00
C ASP A 126 -19.93 8.00 -6.11
N ASN A 127 -19.03 7.05 -5.82
CA ASN A 127 -18.51 6.12 -6.81
C ASN A 127 -18.50 4.69 -6.26
N GLU A 128 -18.73 3.73 -7.14
CA GLU A 128 -18.46 2.33 -6.85
C GLU A 128 -16.98 2.05 -7.17
N TYR A 129 -16.33 1.28 -6.30
CA TYR A 129 -14.93 0.91 -6.47
C TYR A 129 -14.78 -0.59 -6.27
N SER A 130 -14.37 -1.27 -7.32
CA SER A 130 -14.03 -2.68 -7.30
C SER A 130 -12.85 -2.96 -8.22
N ILE A 131 -11.90 -3.76 -7.75
CA ILE A 131 -10.78 -4.27 -8.54
C ILE A 131 -10.68 -5.76 -8.27
N THR A 132 -10.81 -6.57 -9.32
CA THR A 132 -10.68 -8.03 -9.22
C THR A 132 -9.84 -8.59 -10.36
N TYR A 133 -9.14 -9.69 -10.09
CA TYR A 133 -8.43 -10.46 -11.10
C TYR A 133 -9.20 -11.76 -11.35
N LYS A 134 -9.75 -11.92 -12.57
CA LYS A 134 -10.57 -13.09 -12.93
C LYS A 134 -11.70 -13.34 -11.91
N GLY A 135 -12.36 -12.27 -11.47
CA GLY A 135 -13.43 -12.31 -10.47
C GLY A 135 -12.99 -12.61 -9.04
N SER A 136 -11.68 -12.68 -8.76
CA SER A 136 -11.15 -12.89 -7.41
C SER A 136 -10.48 -11.63 -6.86
N LEU A 137 -10.63 -11.40 -5.56
CA LEU A 137 -9.91 -10.35 -4.87
C LEU A 137 -8.46 -10.78 -4.63
N VAL A 138 -7.51 -9.91 -4.97
CA VAL A 138 -6.07 -10.17 -4.84
C VAL A 138 -5.37 -8.90 -4.39
N PRO A 139 -4.26 -8.98 -3.63
CA PRO A 139 -3.55 -7.78 -3.20
C PRO A 139 -2.87 -7.09 -4.38
N ILE A 140 -2.97 -5.78 -4.42
CA ILE A 140 -2.40 -4.93 -5.46
C ILE A 140 -1.20 -4.20 -4.85
N PRO A 141 0.04 -4.62 -5.16
CA PRO A 141 1.22 -3.91 -4.68
C PRO A 141 1.26 -2.52 -5.31
N MET A 142 1.65 -1.53 -4.51
CA MET A 142 1.85 -0.15 -4.94
C MET A 142 3.30 0.25 -4.70
N VAL A 143 3.81 1.08 -5.59
CA VAL A 143 5.16 1.65 -5.46
C VAL A 143 5.07 3.16 -5.63
N PRO A 144 5.85 3.96 -4.88
CA PRO A 144 5.81 5.40 -5.04
C PRO A 144 6.17 5.86 -6.47
N GLN A 145 7.18 5.22 -7.07
CA GLN A 145 7.70 5.51 -8.41
C GLN A 145 8.53 4.32 -8.92
N ASN A 146 8.76 4.23 -10.23
CA ASN A 146 9.67 3.25 -10.84
C ASN A 146 10.67 3.87 -11.83
N GLY A 147 11.59 3.04 -12.33
CA GLY A 147 12.65 3.41 -13.28
C GLY A 147 12.20 3.53 -14.73
N GLY A 148 10.91 3.74 -15.00
CA GLY A 148 10.34 3.75 -16.35
C GLY A 148 9.54 2.50 -16.72
N TYR A 149 9.54 1.47 -15.86
CA TYR A 149 8.79 0.22 -16.03
C TYR A 149 8.58 -0.47 -14.68
N THR A 150 7.55 -1.31 -14.59
CA THR A 150 7.29 -2.20 -13.44
C THR A 150 7.86 -3.61 -13.71
N SER A 151 8.09 -4.38 -12.66
CA SER A 151 8.67 -5.73 -12.73
C SER A 151 7.69 -6.82 -12.30
N THR A 152 8.01 -8.07 -12.64
CA THR A 152 7.31 -9.26 -12.13
C THR A 152 7.69 -9.56 -10.69
N SER A 153 6.82 -10.26 -9.97
CA SER A 153 7.10 -10.87 -8.67
C SER A 153 6.48 -12.26 -8.59
N ASP A 154 7.20 -13.22 -8.01
CA ASP A 154 6.66 -14.56 -7.72
C ASP A 154 5.55 -14.51 -6.65
N GLU A 155 5.57 -13.48 -5.79
CA GLU A 155 4.54 -13.22 -4.78
C GLU A 155 3.23 -12.73 -5.43
N TYR A 156 3.32 -12.03 -6.56
CA TYR A 156 2.20 -11.42 -7.26
C TYR A 156 2.17 -11.86 -8.74
N PRO A 157 1.93 -13.16 -9.02
CA PRO A 157 2.07 -13.74 -10.36
C PRO A 157 1.07 -13.20 -11.40
N TYR A 158 0.04 -12.50 -10.94
CA TYR A 158 -0.97 -11.83 -11.78
C TYR A 158 -0.59 -10.39 -12.16
N ILE A 159 0.47 -9.82 -11.57
CA ILE A 159 0.99 -8.50 -11.94
C ILE A 159 1.98 -8.67 -13.09
N LYS A 160 1.70 -7.97 -14.19
CA LYS A 160 2.57 -7.95 -15.38
C LYS A 160 3.56 -6.78 -15.32
N PRO A 161 4.73 -6.91 -15.94
CA PRO A 161 5.62 -5.78 -16.16
C PRO A 161 5.01 -4.86 -17.22
N ILE A 162 4.90 -3.58 -16.89
CA ILE A 162 4.25 -2.56 -17.71
C ILE A 162 5.18 -1.36 -17.86
N ALA A 163 5.14 -0.71 -19.02
CA ALA A 163 5.85 0.53 -19.24
C ALA A 163 5.25 1.65 -18.38
N SER A 164 6.10 2.39 -17.67
CA SER A 164 5.74 3.55 -16.87
C SER A 164 6.72 4.69 -17.16
N PRO A 165 6.84 5.12 -18.44
CA PRO A 165 7.86 6.08 -18.84
C PRO A 165 7.68 7.42 -18.12
N TRP A 166 6.48 7.71 -17.64
CA TRP A 166 6.14 8.97 -16.99
C TRP A 166 6.84 9.17 -15.66
N ASP A 167 7.21 8.08 -14.96
CA ASP A 167 7.92 8.18 -13.68
C ASP A 167 9.28 8.88 -13.81
N THR A 168 9.84 8.94 -15.02
CA THR A 168 11.06 9.70 -15.31
C THR A 168 10.87 11.22 -15.23
N PHE A 169 9.63 11.71 -15.28
CA PHE A 169 9.29 13.12 -15.05
C PHE A 169 9.17 13.47 -13.56
N SER A 170 9.21 12.48 -12.65
CA SER A 170 9.17 12.73 -11.22
C SER A 170 10.40 13.52 -10.76
N ARG A 171 10.16 14.58 -9.98
CA ARG A 171 11.24 15.37 -9.35
C ARG A 171 12.06 14.56 -8.35
N THR A 172 11.52 13.45 -7.87
CA THR A 172 12.16 12.55 -6.91
C THR A 172 12.67 11.28 -7.56
N TYR A 173 12.83 11.23 -8.88
CA TYR A 173 13.26 10.04 -9.62
C TYR A 173 14.47 9.36 -8.97
N ILE A 174 14.24 8.17 -8.40
CA ILE A 174 15.28 7.30 -7.86
C ILE A 174 15.55 6.24 -8.93
N ARG A 175 16.65 6.43 -9.66
CA ARG A 175 17.12 5.52 -10.72
C ARG A 175 17.31 4.07 -10.23
N ASP A 176 17.59 3.92 -8.94
CA ASP A 176 17.92 2.64 -8.31
C ASP A 176 16.74 2.08 -7.48
N ALA A 177 15.49 2.44 -7.80
CA ALA A 177 14.31 1.78 -7.22
C ALA A 177 14.33 0.30 -7.67
N ILE A 178 14.80 -0.58 -6.78
CA ILE A 178 15.01 -1.99 -7.05
C ILE A 178 13.64 -2.65 -7.30
N TYR A 179 13.39 -3.02 -8.55
CA TYR A 179 12.32 -3.91 -9.02
C TYR A 179 10.92 -3.68 -8.39
N PRO A 180 10.29 -2.53 -8.69
CA PRO A 180 8.95 -2.27 -8.23
C PRO A 180 7.92 -3.12 -9.00
N CYS A 181 7.42 -4.18 -8.36
CA CYS A 181 6.22 -4.88 -8.79
C CYS A 181 4.98 -4.09 -8.38
N GLY A 182 4.02 -3.90 -9.29
CA GLY A 182 2.73 -3.28 -8.97
C GLY A 182 2.42 -1.98 -9.70
N VAL A 183 1.55 -1.17 -9.09
CA VAL A 183 1.06 0.10 -9.63
C VAL A 183 1.96 1.24 -9.18
N SER A 184 2.45 2.07 -10.12
CA SER A 184 3.17 3.29 -9.77
C SER A 184 2.20 4.40 -9.40
N ILE A 185 2.30 4.89 -8.16
CA ILE A 185 1.45 5.97 -7.65
C ILE A 185 1.71 7.25 -8.44
N TYR A 186 2.98 7.60 -8.66
CA TYR A 186 3.32 8.76 -9.49
C TYR A 186 2.79 8.61 -10.91
N GLY A 187 2.96 7.44 -11.51
CA GLY A 187 2.54 7.21 -12.89
C GLY A 187 1.02 7.26 -13.04
N ILE A 188 0.24 6.74 -12.08
CA ILE A 188 -1.21 6.97 -12.02
C ILE A 188 -1.51 8.47 -11.94
N GLY A 189 -0.80 9.19 -11.06
CA GLY A 189 -0.92 10.65 -10.93
C GLY A 189 -0.74 11.35 -12.28
N TYR A 190 0.34 11.04 -13.00
CA TYR A 190 0.64 11.62 -14.30
C TYR A 190 -0.44 11.29 -15.34
N LEU A 191 -0.86 10.03 -15.46
CA LEU A 191 -1.90 9.63 -16.41
C LEU A 191 -3.21 10.40 -16.18
N CYS A 192 -3.64 10.46 -14.93
CA CYS A 192 -4.86 11.14 -14.52
C CYS A 192 -4.79 12.66 -14.78
N GLU A 193 -3.67 13.30 -14.46
CA GLU A 193 -3.42 14.72 -14.77
C GLU A 193 -3.43 15.00 -16.28
N ASN A 194 -3.13 14.00 -17.10
CA ASN A 194 -3.12 14.09 -18.56
C ASN A 194 -4.40 13.54 -19.22
N GLY A 195 -5.49 13.45 -18.45
CA GLY A 195 -6.84 13.25 -18.98
C GLY A 195 -7.34 11.81 -18.98
N MET A 196 -6.57 10.85 -18.45
CA MET A 196 -7.12 9.50 -18.21
C MET A 196 -8.05 9.51 -17.00
N THR A 197 -9.13 8.73 -17.11
CA THR A 197 -9.94 8.36 -15.95
C THR A 197 -9.18 7.41 -15.03
N TYR A 198 -9.61 7.29 -13.77
CA TYR A 198 -9.00 6.36 -12.82
C TYR A 198 -9.00 4.91 -13.34
N LYS A 199 -10.06 4.52 -14.06
CA LYS A 199 -10.19 3.18 -14.65
C LYS A 199 -9.16 2.95 -15.74
N GLU A 200 -9.01 3.90 -16.66
CA GLU A 200 -8.02 3.81 -17.74
C GLU A 200 -6.60 3.80 -17.17
N ALA A 201 -6.32 4.65 -16.18
CA ALA A 201 -5.03 4.70 -15.52
C ALA A 201 -4.70 3.39 -14.80
N LEU A 202 -5.65 2.81 -14.06
CA LEU A 202 -5.45 1.53 -13.39
C LEU A 202 -5.33 0.36 -14.39
N LEU A 203 -6.17 0.31 -15.43
CA LEU A 203 -6.09 -0.72 -16.48
C LEU A 203 -4.76 -0.69 -17.24
N TRP A 204 -4.09 0.47 -17.30
CA TRP A 204 -2.73 0.52 -17.84
C TRP A 204 -1.79 -0.39 -17.04
N TYR A 205 -1.80 -0.29 -15.70
CA TYR A 205 -0.96 -1.09 -14.81
C TYR A 205 -1.49 -2.50 -14.55
N LEU A 206 -2.81 -2.68 -14.65
CA LEU A 206 -3.54 -3.89 -14.31
C LEU A 206 -4.37 -4.35 -15.52
N PRO A 207 -3.74 -4.67 -16.67
CA PRO A 207 -4.45 -4.88 -17.94
C PRO A 207 -5.36 -6.11 -17.98
N ASP A 208 -5.17 -7.05 -17.05
CA ASP A 208 -5.96 -8.29 -16.94
C ASP A 208 -7.00 -8.24 -15.80
N PHE A 209 -7.23 -7.06 -15.23
CA PHE A 209 -8.15 -6.87 -14.11
C PHE A 209 -9.47 -6.26 -14.56
N ASP A 210 -10.53 -6.56 -13.81
CA ASP A 210 -11.83 -5.94 -13.93
C ASP A 210 -11.91 -4.76 -12.94
N ILE A 211 -12.24 -3.57 -13.43
CA ILE A 211 -12.27 -2.32 -12.66
C ILE A 211 -13.64 -1.65 -12.79
N ASN A 212 -14.36 -1.56 -11.67
CA ASN A 212 -15.67 -0.91 -11.58
C ASN A 212 -15.69 0.28 -10.64
#